data_AF-A0A8R2AN89-F1
#
_entry.id   AF-A0A8R2AN89-F1
#
_cell.length_a   1.000
_cell.length_b   1.000
_cell.length_c   1.000
_cell.angle_alpha   90.00
_cell.angle_beta   90.00
_cell.angle_gamma   90.00
#
_symmetry.space_group_name_H-M   'P 1'
#
loop_
_entity.id
_entity.type
_entity.pdbx_description
1 polymer ?
#
loop_
_entity_poly.entity_id
_entity_poly.type
_entity_poly.pdbx_seq_one_letter_code
_entity_poly.pdbx_strand_id
1 'polypeptide(L)'
;MSKPKWDFRDISKGLKIFRDILLGRKHNLHGRFPPLMSPRSVPTPEIPRGPDNQYSKQYYYKRSAINSVFPPIVAPVAEGPPMNQDPTKKAQPGGIKPDTVCFHCAPTPGPPWSWDGHQYYECLPDPPPSSPSPCPQNCPDDK
;
A
#
# COMPACT_ATOMS: atom_id res chain seq x y z
N MET A 1 -47.02 46.54 -7.91
CA MET A 1 -46.21 45.71 -6.98
C MET A 1 -45.82 44.41 -7.69
N SER A 2 -44.55 44.03 -7.70
CA SER A 2 -44.11 42.76 -8.31
C SER A 2 -44.57 41.58 -7.46
N LYS A 3 -45.00 40.48 -8.11
CA LYS A 3 -45.46 39.28 -7.41
C LYS A 3 -44.28 38.68 -6.61
N PRO A 4 -44.50 38.18 -5.37
CA PRO A 4 -43.42 37.56 -4.60
C PRO A 4 -42.87 36.35 -5.36
N LYS A 5 -41.58 36.40 -5.69
CA LYS A 5 -40.88 35.32 -6.38
C LYS A 5 -40.54 34.22 -5.35
N TRP A 6 -40.99 33.00 -5.60
CA TRP A 6 -40.64 31.82 -4.81
C TRP A 6 -39.39 31.13 -5.38
N ASP A 7 -38.69 30.40 -4.53
CA ASP A 7 -37.59 29.56 -4.98
C ASP A 7 -38.11 28.45 -5.90
N PHE A 8 -37.30 28.08 -6.89
CA PHE A 8 -37.67 27.10 -7.90
C PHE A 8 -38.06 25.76 -7.26
N ARG A 9 -39.31 25.32 -7.47
CA ARG A 9 -39.89 24.06 -6.95
C ARG A 9 -39.93 23.95 -5.41
N ASP A 10 -39.77 25.06 -4.68
CA ASP A 10 -39.95 25.08 -3.23
C ASP A 10 -41.39 25.46 -2.84
N ILE A 11 -41.72 25.23 -1.57
CA ILE A 11 -43.06 25.50 -1.02
C ILE A 11 -43.18 27.00 -0.70
N SER A 12 -44.41 27.49 -0.50
CA SER A 12 -44.67 28.86 -0.04
C SER A 12 -43.90 29.19 1.25
N LYS A 13 -43.54 30.47 1.44
CA LYS A 13 -42.69 30.93 2.56
C LYS A 13 -43.20 30.47 3.94
N GLY A 14 -44.52 30.51 4.15
CA GLY A 14 -45.13 30.09 5.42
C GLY A 14 -44.95 28.59 5.70
N LEU A 15 -45.23 27.75 4.70
CA LEU A 15 -45.06 26.29 4.81
C LEU A 15 -43.58 25.89 4.90
N LYS A 16 -42.69 26.64 4.25
CA LYS A 16 -41.23 26.46 4.37
C LYS A 16 -40.76 26.68 5.80
N ILE A 17 -41.19 27.77 6.45
CA ILE A 17 -40.87 28.05 7.85
C ILE A 17 -41.42 26.96 8.77
N PHE A 18 -42.70 26.59 8.59
CA PHE A 18 -43.32 25.53 9.38
C PHE A 18 -42.58 24.20 9.25
N ARG A 19 -42.22 23.81 8.03
CA ARG A 19 -41.41 22.62 7.73
C ARG A 19 -40.04 22.68 8.42
N ASP A 20 -39.32 23.79 8.28
CA ASP A 20 -37.97 23.94 8.83
C ASP A 20 -37.98 23.92 10.37
N ILE A 21 -39.04 24.44 11.00
CA ILE A 21 -39.26 24.33 12.45
C ILE A 21 -39.46 22.87 12.86
N LEU A 22 -40.36 22.13 12.18
CA LEU A 22 -40.61 20.72 12.50
C LEU A 22 -39.38 19.82 12.30
N LEU A 23 -38.54 20.13 11.31
CA LEU A 23 -37.33 19.38 11.01
C LEU A 23 -36.14 19.77 11.90
N GLY A 24 -36.19 20.92 12.60
CA GLY A 24 -35.06 21.47 13.35
C GLY A 24 -33.85 21.87 12.49
N ARG A 25 -34.02 21.89 11.17
CA ARG A 25 -32.97 22.19 10.18
C ARG A 25 -33.62 22.69 8.88
N LYS A 26 -32.83 23.39 8.07
CA LYS A 26 -33.26 23.76 6.71
C LYS A 26 -33.45 22.50 5.88
N HIS A 27 -34.63 22.35 5.29
CA HIS A 27 -34.93 21.22 4.43
C HIS A 27 -34.10 21.27 3.13
N ASN A 28 -33.50 20.14 2.76
CA ASN A 28 -32.79 19.97 1.50
C ASN A 28 -33.70 19.19 0.51
N LEU A 29 -33.87 19.72 -0.69
CA LEU A 29 -34.66 19.08 -1.74
C LEU A 29 -33.86 17.90 -2.33
N HIS A 30 -34.27 16.67 -1.99
CA HIS A 30 -33.67 15.44 -2.51
C HIS A 30 -33.91 15.23 -4.02
N GLY A 31 -34.93 15.90 -4.57
CA GLY A 31 -35.29 15.82 -5.98
C GLY A 31 -34.20 16.40 -6.86
N ARG A 32 -33.85 15.67 -7.93
CA ARG A 32 -32.92 16.14 -8.94
C ARG A 32 -33.69 16.89 -10.03
N PHE A 33 -33.53 18.21 -10.08
CA PHE A 33 -34.30 19.03 -11.00
C PHE A 33 -33.50 19.39 -12.26
N PRO A 34 -34.10 19.31 -13.47
CA PRO A 34 -33.40 19.56 -14.73
C PRO A 34 -32.57 20.86 -14.82
N PRO A 35 -33.03 22.04 -14.36
CA PRO A 35 -32.22 23.26 -14.46
C PRO A 35 -31.06 23.33 -13.45
N LEU A 36 -31.05 22.47 -12.44
CA LEU A 36 -29.99 22.37 -11.43
C LEU A 36 -29.06 21.17 -11.70
N MET A 37 -29.32 20.41 -12.75
CA MET A 37 -28.49 19.30 -13.19
C MET A 37 -27.73 19.67 -14.45
N SER A 38 -26.64 18.94 -14.71
CA SER A 38 -26.01 18.97 -16.02
C SER A 38 -27.02 18.55 -17.10
N PRO A 39 -26.96 19.15 -18.31
CA PRO A 39 -27.79 18.73 -19.42
C PRO A 39 -27.52 17.26 -19.78
N ARG A 40 -28.52 16.60 -20.38
CA ARG A 40 -28.36 15.22 -20.88
C ARG A 40 -27.52 15.15 -22.17
N SER A 41 -27.44 16.26 -22.90
CA SER A 41 -26.56 16.38 -24.06
C SER A 41 -25.20 16.90 -23.59
N VAL A 42 -24.16 16.10 -23.79
CA VAL A 42 -22.78 16.45 -23.43
C VAL A 42 -22.01 16.73 -24.72
N PRO A 43 -21.28 17.86 -24.83
CA PRO A 43 -20.43 18.12 -25.99
C PRO A 43 -19.30 17.11 -26.07
N THR A 44 -18.75 16.89 -27.27
CA THR A 44 -17.58 16.04 -27.45
C THR A 44 -16.41 16.59 -26.60
N PRO A 45 -15.83 15.81 -25.67
CA PRO A 45 -14.75 16.29 -24.82
C PRO A 45 -13.41 16.30 -25.56
N GLU A 46 -12.58 17.31 -25.32
CA GLU A 46 -11.16 17.30 -25.67
C GLU A 46 -10.36 16.69 -24.51
N ILE A 47 -10.01 15.41 -24.64
CA ILE A 47 -9.30 14.67 -23.58
C ILE A 47 -7.79 14.95 -23.72
N PRO A 48 -7.11 15.42 -22.65
CA PRO A 48 -5.66 15.59 -22.70
C PRO A 48 -4.99 14.24 -22.96
N ARG A 49 -4.03 14.23 -23.88
CA ARG A 49 -3.31 13.01 -24.21
C ARG A 49 -2.36 12.63 -23.08
N GLY A 50 -2.14 11.32 -22.91
CA GLY A 50 -1.20 10.79 -21.92
C GLY A 50 0.25 11.20 -22.18
N PRO A 51 1.15 10.93 -21.22
CA PRO A 51 2.56 11.36 -21.28
C PRO A 51 3.34 10.76 -22.47
N ASP A 52 2.82 9.69 -23.05
CA ASP A 52 3.40 8.96 -24.18
C ASP A 52 3.15 9.58 -25.55
N ASN A 53 2.40 10.68 -25.64
CA ASN A 53 2.11 11.36 -26.90
C ASN A 53 3.23 12.33 -27.32
N GLN A 54 4.48 11.88 -27.28
CA GLN A 54 5.63 12.64 -27.78
C GLN A 54 6.10 12.08 -29.12
N TYR A 55 6.30 12.95 -30.11
CA TYR A 55 6.71 12.55 -31.47
C TYR A 55 8.18 12.17 -31.60
N SER A 56 9.02 12.53 -30.62
CA SER A 56 10.46 12.24 -30.65
C SER A 56 10.93 11.75 -29.28
N LYS A 57 12.06 11.02 -29.28
CA LYS A 57 12.75 10.52 -28.07
C LYS A 57 11.94 9.55 -27.18
N GLN A 58 10.78 9.07 -27.63
CA GLN A 58 9.91 8.15 -26.88
C GLN A 58 9.99 6.70 -27.38
N TYR A 59 11.15 6.07 -27.21
CA TYR A 59 11.35 4.68 -27.64
C TYR A 59 10.77 3.68 -26.63
N TYR A 60 9.99 2.71 -27.11
CA TYR A 60 9.30 1.72 -26.27
C TYR A 60 10.25 0.93 -25.35
N TYR A 61 11.45 0.57 -25.84
CA TYR A 61 12.42 -0.20 -25.05
C TYR A 61 12.92 0.53 -23.79
N LYS A 62 12.88 1.88 -23.76
CA LYS A 62 13.31 2.67 -22.60
C LYS A 62 12.27 2.74 -21.48
N ARG A 63 10.99 2.54 -21.81
CA ARG A 63 9.86 2.64 -20.87
C ARG A 63 9.21 1.29 -20.54
N SER A 64 9.67 0.21 -21.18
CA SER A 64 9.08 -1.11 -21.01
C SER A 64 9.38 -1.65 -19.61
N ALA A 65 8.39 -1.57 -18.71
CA ALA A 65 8.48 -2.16 -17.38
C ALA A 65 8.63 -3.69 -17.45
N ILE A 66 8.12 -4.32 -18.51
CA ILE A 66 8.20 -5.77 -18.72
C ILE A 66 9.66 -6.19 -18.89
N ASN A 67 10.45 -5.40 -19.63
CA ASN A 67 11.86 -5.70 -19.89
C ASN A 67 12.79 -5.22 -18.76
N SER A 68 12.30 -4.45 -17.78
CA SER A 68 13.10 -4.00 -16.62
C SER A 68 13.04 -4.95 -15.44
N VAL A 69 12.22 -6.00 -15.49
CA VAL A 69 12.15 -7.00 -14.43
C VAL A 69 13.35 -7.94 -14.53
N PHE A 70 14.16 -7.97 -13.47
CA PHE A 70 15.24 -8.95 -13.31
C PHE A 70 14.71 -10.23 -12.65
N PRO A 71 15.33 -11.39 -12.91
CA PRO A 71 15.01 -12.61 -12.18
C PRO A 71 15.25 -12.41 -10.68
N PRO A 72 14.48 -13.10 -9.82
CA PRO A 72 14.64 -12.98 -8.37
C PRO A 72 16.04 -13.40 -7.96
N ILE A 73 16.69 -12.59 -7.12
CA ILE A 73 17.96 -12.96 -6.48
C ILE A 73 17.62 -13.93 -5.36
N VAL A 74 18.11 -15.17 -5.45
CA VAL A 74 17.89 -16.16 -4.40
C VAL A 74 18.85 -15.88 -3.25
N ALA A 75 18.30 -15.65 -2.06
CA ALA A 75 19.11 -15.54 -0.86
C ALA A 75 19.72 -16.92 -0.53
N PRO A 76 21.02 -17.01 -0.20
CA PRO A 76 21.71 -18.29 0.02
C PRO A 76 21.13 -19.11 1.18
N VAL A 77 20.32 -18.49 2.05
CA VAL A 77 19.63 -19.14 3.17
C VAL A 77 18.32 -19.82 2.74
N ALA A 78 17.74 -19.43 1.59
CA ALA A 78 16.49 -19.97 1.05
C ALA A 78 16.69 -21.14 0.06
N GLU A 79 17.92 -21.36 -0.41
CA GLU A 79 18.31 -22.55 -1.16
C GLU A 79 18.35 -23.73 -0.18
N GLY A 80 17.24 -24.47 -0.05
CA GLY A 80 17.26 -25.78 0.58
C GLY A 80 18.28 -26.72 -0.10
N PRO A 81 18.56 -27.91 0.45
CA PRO A 81 19.47 -28.86 -0.18
C PRO A 81 19.07 -29.08 -1.65
N PRO A 82 20.02 -29.09 -2.61
CA PRO A 82 19.68 -29.18 -4.03
C PRO A 82 18.89 -30.46 -4.30
N MET A 83 17.72 -30.32 -4.94
CA MET A 83 16.70 -31.37 -5.09
C MET A 83 17.10 -32.55 -6.00
N ASN A 84 18.29 -32.52 -6.62
CA ASN A 84 18.81 -33.59 -7.47
C ASN A 84 20.18 -34.06 -6.97
N GLN A 85 20.20 -35.07 -6.11
CA GLN A 85 21.42 -35.79 -5.75
C GLN A 85 21.18 -37.29 -5.91
N ASP A 86 22.20 -38.01 -6.39
CA ASP A 86 22.24 -39.47 -6.36
C ASP A 86 21.89 -39.95 -4.93
N PRO A 87 20.95 -40.90 -4.73
CA PRO A 87 20.55 -41.38 -3.40
C PRO A 87 21.70 -42.02 -2.61
N THR A 88 22.82 -42.32 -3.29
CA THR A 88 24.02 -42.95 -2.71
C THR A 88 25.09 -41.95 -2.27
N LYS A 89 24.99 -40.66 -2.66
CA LYS A 89 25.96 -39.62 -2.27
C LYS A 89 25.34 -38.75 -1.18
N LYS A 90 26.00 -38.67 -0.01
CA LYS A 90 25.57 -37.76 1.06
C LYS A 90 25.52 -36.34 0.53
N ALA A 91 24.42 -35.64 0.82
CA ALA A 91 24.21 -34.29 0.37
C ALA A 91 25.36 -33.37 0.73
N GLN A 92 26.05 -32.83 -0.27
CA GLN A 92 26.93 -31.70 -0.04
C GLN A 92 26.04 -30.47 0.18
N PRO A 93 26.15 -29.77 1.33
CA PRO A 93 25.37 -28.58 1.60
C PRO A 93 25.89 -27.46 0.68
N GLY A 94 25.22 -27.28 -0.47
CA GLY A 94 25.46 -26.16 -1.38
C GLY A 94 24.90 -24.82 -0.88
N GLY A 95 24.27 -24.82 0.30
CA GLY A 95 23.79 -23.63 0.99
C GLY A 95 24.66 -23.31 2.21
N ILE A 96 24.87 -22.02 2.46
CA ILE A 96 25.49 -21.54 3.70
C ILE A 96 24.59 -22.03 4.84
N LYS A 97 25.15 -22.75 5.82
CA LYS A 97 24.36 -23.19 6.99
C LYS A 97 23.81 -21.93 7.68
N PRO A 98 22.53 -21.89 8.08
CA PRO A 98 21.94 -20.69 8.70
C PRO A 98 22.74 -20.24 9.93
N ASP A 99 23.33 -21.19 10.66
CA ASP A 99 24.16 -20.96 11.85
C ASP A 99 25.50 -20.24 11.56
N THR A 100 25.89 -20.16 10.28
CA THR A 100 27.10 -19.44 9.83
C THR A 100 26.84 -17.95 9.61
N VAL A 101 25.58 -17.54 9.52
CA VAL A 101 25.18 -16.15 9.27
C VAL A 101 24.96 -15.46 10.62
N CYS A 102 25.99 -14.80 11.12
CA CYS A 102 25.89 -13.99 12.34
C CYS A 102 25.38 -12.60 11.99
N PHE A 103 24.16 -12.27 12.43
CA PHE A 103 23.66 -10.91 12.41
C PHE A 103 23.97 -10.22 13.75
N HIS A 104 24.45 -8.98 13.71
CA HIS A 104 24.67 -8.18 14.92
C HIS A 104 23.36 -7.86 15.67
N CYS A 105 22.23 -7.83 14.96
CA CYS A 105 20.88 -7.68 15.50
C CYS A 105 19.88 -8.44 14.62
N ALA A 106 18.70 -8.78 15.16
CA ALA A 106 17.67 -9.48 14.39
C ALA A 106 17.19 -8.59 13.22
N PRO A 107 17.24 -9.07 11.96
CA PRO A 107 16.77 -8.29 10.82
C PRO A 107 15.25 -8.12 10.85
N THR A 108 14.77 -6.89 10.69
CA THR A 108 13.34 -6.57 10.52
C THR A 108 13.01 -6.34 9.04
N PRO A 109 11.84 -6.79 8.54
CA PRO A 109 11.47 -6.65 7.12
C PRO A 109 11.25 -5.20 6.67
N GLY A 110 11.07 -4.26 7.60
CA GLY A 110 10.91 -2.83 7.38
C GLY A 110 10.69 -2.11 8.71
N PRO A 111 10.68 -0.76 8.72
CA PRO A 111 10.34 -0.01 9.91
C PRO A 111 8.86 -0.21 10.28
N PRO A 112 8.50 -0.22 11.58
CA PRO A 112 7.09 -0.19 11.99
C PRO A 112 6.45 1.14 11.56
N TRP A 113 5.20 1.09 11.07
CA TRP A 113 4.46 2.30 10.73
C TRP A 113 3.80 2.89 11.98
N SER A 114 3.82 4.21 12.12
CA SER A 114 3.29 4.91 13.31
C SER A 114 1.79 4.74 13.56
N TRP A 115 1.02 4.37 12.54
CA TRP A 115 -0.43 4.12 12.62
C TRP A 115 -0.78 2.63 12.60
N ASP A 116 0.21 1.79 12.30
CA ASP A 116 0.14 0.33 12.41
C ASP A 116 0.53 -0.01 13.86
N GLY A 117 -0.42 0.24 14.76
CA GLY A 117 -0.20 0.19 16.20
C GLY A 117 0.41 -1.13 16.63
N HIS A 118 1.70 -1.08 16.97
CA HIS A 118 2.39 -2.01 17.86
C HIS A 118 3.23 -1.26 18.91
N GLN A 119 3.03 0.06 19.04
CA GLN A 119 3.69 0.88 20.06
C GLN A 119 3.07 0.72 21.46
N TYR A 120 2.06 -0.13 21.63
CA TYR A 120 1.46 -0.43 22.93
C TYR A 120 2.31 -1.35 23.82
N TYR A 121 3.40 -1.95 23.31
CA TYR A 121 4.32 -2.77 24.11
C TYR A 121 5.75 -2.22 24.25
N GLU A 122 6.08 -1.04 23.67
CA GLU A 122 7.42 -0.41 23.81
C GLU A 122 7.68 0.27 25.17
N CYS A 123 7.02 -0.20 26.24
CA CYS A 123 7.33 0.21 27.62
C CYS A 123 7.68 -0.99 28.51
N LEU A 124 8.21 -2.08 27.94
CA LEU A 124 8.96 -3.04 28.75
C LEU A 124 10.45 -2.77 28.54
N PRO A 125 11.20 -2.34 29.57
CA PRO A 125 12.64 -2.23 29.46
C PRO A 125 13.20 -3.60 29.08
N ASP A 126 14.12 -3.63 28.12
CA ASP A 126 14.80 -4.85 27.72
C ASP A 126 15.34 -5.55 28.99
N PRO A 127 15.15 -6.88 29.14
CA PRO A 127 15.85 -7.59 30.19
C PRO A 127 17.35 -7.33 30.03
N PRO A 128 18.10 -7.19 31.15
CA PRO A 128 19.52 -6.89 31.09
C PRO A 128 20.21 -7.91 30.18
N PRO A 129 21.21 -7.49 29.38
CA PRO A 129 21.88 -8.38 28.44
C PRO A 129 22.35 -9.61 29.20
N SER A 130 21.79 -10.77 28.84
CA SER A 130 22.32 -12.03 29.34
C SER A 130 23.77 -12.10 28.90
N SER A 131 24.65 -12.42 29.84
CA SER A 131 26.08 -12.61 29.58
C SER A 131 26.26 -13.43 28.31
N PRO A 132 27.17 -13.04 27.39
CA PRO A 132 27.41 -13.79 26.17
C PRO A 132 27.66 -15.24 26.57
N SER A 133 26.76 -16.14 26.14
CA SER A 133 27.03 -17.56 26.28
C SER A 133 28.35 -17.81 25.56
N PRO A 134 29.36 -18.39 26.23
CA PRO A 134 30.61 -18.67 25.57
C PRO A 134 30.28 -19.53 24.35
N CYS A 135 30.59 -19.01 23.16
CA CYS A 135 30.57 -19.80 21.94
C CYS A 135 31.21 -21.16 22.26
N PRO A 136 30.67 -22.30 21.80
CA PRO A 136 31.36 -23.56 21.99
C PRO A 136 32.74 -23.46 21.32
N GLN A 137 33.76 -23.20 22.13
CA GLN A 137 35.15 -23.46 21.80
C GLN A 137 35.19 -24.98 21.64
N ASN A 138 35.23 -25.44 20.39
CA ASN A 138 35.82 -26.69 19.96
C ASN A 138 35.65 -26.79 18.43
N CYS A 139 36.56 -26.15 17.69
CA CYS A 139 36.95 -26.71 16.40
C CYS A 139 38.03 -27.75 16.72
N PRO A 140 37.86 -29.05 16.42
CA PRO A 140 38.98 -29.97 16.43
C PRO A 140 39.94 -29.60 15.28
N ASP A 141 41.19 -29.36 15.63
CA ASP A 141 42.30 -29.30 14.68
C ASP A 141 42.46 -30.69 14.05
N ASP A 142 41.98 -30.87 12.81
CA ASP A 142 42.30 -32.06 12.02
C ASP A 142 43.56 -31.81 11.19
N LYS A 143 44.53 -32.70 11.41
CA LYS A 143 45.88 -32.77 10.85
C LYS A 143 45.90 -33.66 9.61
#